data_AF-A0A1J3G7E4-F1
#
_entry.id   AF-A0A1J3G7E4-F1
#
_cell.length_a   1.000
_cell.length_b   1.000
_cell.length_c   1.000
_cell.angle_alpha   90.00
_cell.angle_beta   90.00
_cell.angle_gamma   90.00
#
_symmetry.space_group_name_H-M   'P 1'
#
loop_
_entity.id
_entity.type
_entity.pdbx_description
1 polymer ?
#
loop_
_entity_poly.entity_id
_entity_poly.type
_entity_poly.pdbx_seq_one_letter_code
_entity_poly.pdbx_strand_id
1 'polypeptide(L)'
;QHNNKEHRKKEKMARMIITLSAPLFYFFFFSLLSHQTMSQPQHMHTFCNATNNFTQTSLYEINRSLLLISLAETSSLVTYLNATVGLSPDTVYGTFLCRGDINATSCS
;
A
#
# COMPACT_ATOMS: atom_id res chain seq x y z
N GLN A 1 17.62 12.39 60.13
CA GLN A 1 17.42 13.62 59.31
C GLN A 1 18.09 13.55 57.94
N HIS A 2 19.33 13.03 57.83
CA HIS A 2 20.09 12.88 56.58
C HIS A 2 19.37 12.05 55.49
N ASN A 3 18.85 10.86 55.85
CA ASN A 3 18.20 9.95 54.89
C ASN A 3 16.92 10.53 54.26
N ASN A 4 16.16 11.36 54.99
CA ASN A 4 14.96 12.02 54.49
C ASN A 4 15.29 13.19 53.52
N LYS A 5 16.45 13.83 53.70
CA LYS A 5 16.94 14.88 52.79
C LYS A 5 17.44 14.27 51.47
N GLU A 6 18.10 13.12 51.56
CA GLU A 6 18.54 12.36 50.38
C GLU A 6 17.36 11.77 49.60
N HIS A 7 16.35 11.23 50.29
CA HIS A 7 15.11 10.76 49.68
C HIS A 7 14.40 11.87 48.90
N ARG A 8 14.20 13.05 49.52
CA ARG A 8 13.61 14.22 48.83
C ARG A 8 14.46 14.72 47.65
N LYS A 9 15.79 14.55 47.70
CA LYS A 9 16.68 14.86 46.58
C LYS A 9 16.46 13.88 45.43
N LYS A 10 16.37 12.57 45.70
CA LYS A 10 16.08 11.52 44.70
C LYS A 10 14.71 11.73 44.04
N GLU A 11 13.67 12.06 44.82
CA GLU A 11 12.33 12.38 44.30
C GLU A 11 12.32 13.61 43.39
N LYS A 12 13.02 14.69 43.76
CA LYS A 12 13.13 15.90 42.93
C LYS A 12 13.88 15.64 41.63
N MET A 13 14.95 14.86 41.67
CA MET A 13 15.71 14.45 40.48
C MET A 13 14.86 13.59 39.55
N ALA A 14 14.11 12.62 40.09
CA ALA A 14 13.19 11.79 39.31
C ALA A 14 12.08 12.62 38.64
N ARG A 15 11.47 13.57 39.36
CA ARG A 15 10.46 14.48 38.79
C ARG A 15 11.04 15.35 37.68
N MET A 16 12.25 15.87 37.85
CA MET A 16 12.91 16.69 36.84
C MET A 16 13.20 15.89 35.57
N ILE A 17 13.65 14.64 35.71
CA ILE A 17 13.87 13.72 34.58
C ILE A 17 12.56 13.46 33.84
N ILE A 18 11.47 13.13 34.55
CA ILE A 18 10.15 12.86 33.94
C ILE A 18 9.63 14.08 33.18
N THR A 19 9.71 15.29 33.76
CA THR A 19 9.27 16.52 33.11
C THR A 19 10.07 16.85 31.86
N LEU A 20 11.36 16.51 31.83
CA LEU A 20 12.23 16.72 30.67
C LEU A 20 12.04 15.64 29.59
N SER A 21 11.78 14.39 29.97
CA SER A 21 11.66 13.26 29.03
C SER A 21 10.27 13.11 28.41
N ALA A 22 9.20 13.49 29.12
CA ALA A 22 7.83 13.37 28.65
C ALA A 22 7.53 14.10 27.31
N PRO A 23 7.94 15.36 27.07
CA PRO A 23 7.70 16.02 25.80
C PRO A 23 8.50 15.36 24.67
N LEU A 24 9.75 14.94 24.92
CA LEU A 24 10.59 14.24 23.94
C LEU A 24 9.94 12.93 23.49
N PHE A 25 9.38 12.18 24.44
CA PHE A 25 8.61 10.96 24.15
C PHE A 25 7.37 11.29 23.33
N TYR A 26 6.60 12.32 23.70
CA TYR A 26 5.41 12.73 22.94
C TYR A 26 5.77 13.16 21.51
N PHE A 27 6.83 13.95 21.32
CA PHE A 27 7.31 14.33 19.99
C PHE A 27 7.76 13.13 19.16
N PHE A 28 8.42 12.14 19.77
CA PHE A 28 8.79 10.89 19.10
C PHE A 28 7.56 10.09 18.64
N PHE A 29 6.55 9.94 19.50
CA PHE A 29 5.29 9.27 19.14
C PHE A 29 4.51 10.02 18.05
N PHE A 30 4.47 11.35 18.12
CA PHE A 30 3.81 12.16 17.09
C PHE A 30 4.52 12.08 15.74
N SER A 31 5.86 12.06 15.76
CA SER A 31 6.71 11.87 14.57
C SER A 31 6.47 10.50 13.92
N LEU A 32 6.37 9.44 14.72
CA LEU A 32 6.03 8.09 14.25
C LEU A 32 4.63 8.03 13.62
N LEU A 33 3.64 8.68 14.23
CA LEU A 33 2.27 8.74 13.69
C LEU A 33 2.18 9.53 12.38
N SER A 34 3.07 10.50 12.17
CA SER A 34 3.10 11.33 10.97
C SER A 34 3.77 10.66 9.76
N HIS A 35 4.46 9.53 9.94
CA HIS A 35 5.07 8.79 8.84
C HIS A 35 4.02 7.96 8.09
N GLN A 36 3.67 8.42 6.89
CA GLN A 36 3.00 7.56 5.91
C GLN A 36 4.07 6.72 5.21
N THR A 37 4.22 5.45 5.60
CA THR A 37 5.09 4.53 4.88
C THR A 37 4.40 4.11 3.58
N MET A 38 4.83 4.67 2.46
CA MET A 38 4.44 4.17 1.14
C MET A 38 5.41 3.07 0.74
N SER A 39 5.04 1.81 0.98
CA SER A 39 5.78 0.68 0.40
C SER A 39 5.37 0.55 -1.06
N GLN A 40 6.35 0.44 -1.96
CA GLN A 40 6.07 0.10 -3.35
C GLN A 40 5.39 -1.29 -3.40
N PRO A 41 4.39 -1.51 -4.26
CA PRO A 41 3.73 -2.80 -4.35
C PRO A 41 4.73 -3.91 -4.65
N GLN A 42 4.89 -4.85 -3.73
CA GLN A 42 5.69 -6.04 -3.95
C GLN A 42 4.85 -7.04 -4.75
N HIS A 43 5.31 -7.37 -5.96
CA HIS A 43 4.68 -8.41 -6.76
C HIS A 43 4.71 -9.76 -6.02
N MET A 44 3.53 -10.33 -5.73
CA MET A 44 3.42 -11.58 -4.96
C MET A 44 3.57 -12.82 -5.84
N HIS A 45 2.81 -12.92 -6.93
CA HIS A 45 2.78 -14.11 -7.78
C HIS A 45 2.21 -13.83 -9.17
N THR A 46 2.71 -14.55 -10.19
CA THR A 46 2.15 -14.57 -11.54
C THR A 46 1.78 -16.00 -11.90
N PHE A 47 0.59 -16.21 -12.47
CA PHE A 47 0.18 -17.48 -13.05
C PHE A 47 0.00 -17.36 -14.55
N CYS A 48 0.72 -18.17 -15.33
CA CYS A 48 0.65 -18.21 -16.79
C CYS A 48 0.43 -19.64 -17.26
N ASN A 49 -0.44 -19.83 -18.25
CA ASN A 49 -0.56 -21.12 -18.91
C ASN A 49 0.58 -21.29 -19.94
N ALA A 50 1.52 -22.19 -19.67
CA ALA A 50 2.69 -22.40 -20.52
C ALA A 50 2.37 -23.08 -21.87
N THR A 51 1.24 -23.77 -22.00
CA THR A 51 0.89 -24.54 -23.21
C THR A 51 0.03 -23.76 -24.20
N ASN A 52 -0.62 -22.68 -23.77
CA ASN A 52 -1.55 -21.91 -24.59
C ASN A 52 -0.99 -20.52 -24.91
N ASN A 53 0.08 -20.49 -25.72
CA ASN A 53 0.73 -19.26 -26.15
C ASN A 53 0.03 -18.70 -27.39
N PHE A 54 -0.17 -17.39 -27.42
CA PHE A 54 -0.63 -16.69 -28.61
C PHE A 54 0.55 -16.28 -29.48
N THR A 55 0.32 -16.11 -30.78
CA THR A 55 1.32 -15.60 -31.72
C THR A 55 1.43 -14.08 -31.59
N GLN A 56 2.66 -13.56 -31.61
CA GLN A 56 2.89 -12.12 -31.71
C GLN A 56 2.16 -11.56 -32.94
N THR A 57 1.58 -10.36 -32.81
CA THR A 57 0.73 -9.68 -33.81
C THR A 57 -0.62 -10.33 -34.15
N SER A 58 -1.05 -11.35 -33.39
CA SER A 58 -2.42 -11.88 -33.49
C SER A 58 -3.47 -10.86 -33.02
N LEU A 59 -4.71 -11.03 -33.47
CA LEU A 59 -5.84 -10.24 -32.98
C LEU A 59 -6.03 -10.41 -31.48
N TYR A 60 -5.80 -11.61 -30.93
CA TYR A 60 -5.79 -11.85 -29.49
C TYR A 60 -4.76 -10.97 -28.75
N GLU A 61 -3.54 -10.82 -29.30
CA GLU A 61 -2.50 -9.96 -28.71
C GLU A 61 -2.95 -8.50 -28.65
N ILE A 62 -3.51 -7.99 -29.76
CA ILE A 62 -4.06 -6.63 -29.86
C ILE A 62 -5.21 -6.45 -28.86
N ASN A 63 -6.18 -7.37 -28.84
CA ASN A 63 -7.34 -7.31 -27.94
C ASN A 63 -6.91 -7.37 -26.47
N ARG A 64 -5.90 -8.17 -26.13
CA ARG A 64 -5.33 -8.25 -24.78
C ARG A 64 -4.65 -6.93 -24.41
N SER A 65 -3.88 -6.33 -25.31
CA SER A 65 -3.23 -5.04 -25.09
C SER A 65 -4.26 -3.93 -24.81
N LEU A 66 -5.30 -3.85 -25.65
CA LEU A 66 -6.41 -2.91 -25.46
C LEU A 66 -7.13 -3.11 -24.12
N LEU A 67 -7.38 -4.37 -23.74
CA LEU A 67 -8.01 -4.69 -22.46
C LEU A 67 -7.13 -4.25 -21.28
N LEU A 68 -5.83 -4.51 -21.31
CA LEU A 68 -4.91 -4.10 -20.24
C LEU A 68 -4.81 -2.58 -20.09
N ILE A 69 -4.77 -1.85 -21.21
CA ILE A 69 -4.80 -0.38 -21.19
C ILE A 69 -6.10 0.12 -20.57
N SER A 70 -7.25 -0.40 -21.00
CA SER A 70 -8.56 0.00 -20.47
C SER A 70 -8.68 -0.25 -18.96
N LEU A 71 -8.21 -1.41 -18.47
CA LEU A 71 -8.22 -1.71 -17.04
C LEU A 71 -7.30 -0.75 -16.26
N ALA A 72 -6.10 -0.46 -16.77
CA ALA A 72 -5.15 0.45 -16.12
C ALA A 72 -5.64 1.90 -16.07
N GLU A 73 -6.29 2.40 -17.13
CA GLU A 73 -6.88 3.74 -17.10
C GLU A 73 -8.04 3.81 -16.10
N THR A 74 -8.85 2.76 -16.04
CA THR A 74 -10.04 2.72 -15.18
C THR A 74 -9.72 2.50 -13.69
N SER A 75 -8.56 1.93 -13.35
CA SER A 75 -8.16 1.74 -11.94
C SER A 75 -7.97 3.05 -11.17
N SER A 76 -7.75 4.16 -11.88
CA SER A 76 -7.71 5.50 -11.30
C SER A 76 -9.09 6.03 -10.86
N LEU A 77 -10.18 5.41 -11.32
CA LEU A 77 -11.56 5.85 -11.12
C LEU A 77 -12.37 4.91 -10.22
N VAL A 78 -12.14 3.61 -10.34
CA VAL A 78 -12.89 2.57 -9.61
C VAL A 78 -11.94 1.52 -9.04
N THR A 79 -12.39 0.80 -8.01
CA THR A 79 -11.55 -0.21 -7.33
C THR A 79 -11.72 -1.63 -7.87
N TYR A 80 -12.63 -1.83 -8.83
CA TYR A 80 -12.93 -3.12 -9.44
C TYR A 80 -13.60 -2.92 -10.80
N LEU A 81 -13.21 -3.74 -11.79
CA LEU A 81 -13.87 -3.78 -13.09
C LEU A 81 -13.63 -5.13 -13.77
N ASN A 82 -14.67 -5.63 -14.46
CA ASN A 82 -14.54 -6.68 -15.47
C ASN A 82 -14.65 -6.06 -16.86
N ALA A 83 -13.76 -6.43 -17.77
CA ALA A 83 -13.78 -5.99 -19.15
C ALA A 83 -13.72 -7.18 -20.10
N THR A 84 -14.23 -6.98 -21.31
CA THR A 84 -14.16 -7.94 -22.41
C THR A 84 -13.86 -7.18 -23.69
N VAL A 85 -12.89 -7.66 -24.47
CA VAL A 85 -12.47 -7.05 -25.73
C VAL A 85 -12.37 -8.13 -26.80
N GLY A 86 -12.82 -7.80 -28.01
CA GLY A 86 -12.77 -8.69 -29.16
C GLY A 86 -14.01 -9.56 -29.36
N LEU A 87 -13.97 -10.37 -30.41
CA LEU A 87 -14.99 -11.34 -30.79
C LEU A 87 -14.34 -12.71 -30.99
N SER A 88 -15.13 -13.79 -30.93
CA SER A 88 -14.61 -15.15 -31.09
C SER A 88 -13.90 -15.32 -32.44
N PRO A 89 -12.70 -15.94 -32.51
CA PRO A 89 -12.02 -16.67 -31.44
C PRO A 89 -11.07 -15.83 -30.55
N ASP A 90 -10.85 -14.56 -30.88
CA ASP A 90 -9.87 -13.67 -30.25
C ASP A 90 -10.42 -12.87 -29.07
N THR A 91 -11.47 -13.36 -28.41
CA THR A 91 -12.08 -12.67 -27.26
C THR A 91 -11.17 -12.77 -26.04
N VAL A 92 -10.95 -11.63 -25.37
CA VAL A 92 -10.16 -11.55 -24.13
C VAL A 92 -11.07 -11.06 -23.01
N TYR A 93 -11.04 -11.80 -21.90
CA TYR A 93 -11.70 -11.43 -20.65
C TYR A 93 -10.64 -11.06 -19.63
N GLY A 94 -10.91 -10.03 -18.83
CA GLY A 94 -10.01 -9.69 -17.73
C GLY A 94 -10.66 -8.81 -16.69
N THR A 95 -9.99 -8.76 -15.54
CA THR A 95 -10.49 -8.13 -14.32
C THR A 95 -9.32 -7.51 -13.57
N PHE A 96 -9.56 -6.38 -12.91
CA PHE A 96 -8.69 -5.93 -11.81
C PHE A 96 -9.49 -5.79 -10.52
N LEU A 97 -8.79 -5.92 -9.39
CA LEU A 97 -9.34 -5.72 -8.06
C LEU A 97 -8.27 -5.05 -7.20
N CYS A 98 -8.58 -3.86 -6.70
CA CYS A 98 -7.76 -3.14 -5.74
C CYS A 98 -7.97 -3.68 -4.33
N ARG A 99 -7.04 -3.37 -3.42
CA ARG A 99 -7.23 -3.61 -1.98
C ARG A 99 -8.38 -2.72 -1.47
N GLY A 100 -9.23 -3.24 -0.58
CA GLY A 100 -10.45 -2.53 -0.14
C GLY A 100 -10.20 -1.32 0.79
N ASP A 101 -8.99 -1.17 1.32
CA ASP A 101 -8.55 -0.10 2.22
C ASP A 101 -7.81 1.04 1.51
N ILE A 102 -7.65 0.97 0.18
CA ILE A 102 -6.99 2.02 -0.62
C ILE A 102 -8.00 2.76 -1.51
N ASN A 103 -7.71 4.01 -1.82
CA ASN A 103 -8.50 4.78 -2.79
C ASN A 103 -8.07 4.46 -4.24
N ALA A 104 -8.87 4.92 -5.21
CA ALA A 104 -8.61 4.67 -6.63
C ALA A 104 -7.26 5.27 -7.09
N THR A 105 -6.85 6.42 -6.55
CA THR A 105 -5.55 7.04 -6.85
C THR A 105 -4.37 6.18 -6.41
N SER A 106 -4.46 5.45 -5.31
CA SER A 106 -3.44 4.50 -4.89
C SER A 106 -3.51 3.16 -5.64
N CYS A 107 -4.60 2.89 -6.37
CA CYS A 107 -4.75 1.67 -7.16
C CYS A 107 -4.22 1.79 -8.59
N SER A 108 -4.23 3.00 -9.16
CA SER A 108 -3.60 3.31 -10.46
C SER A 108 -2.09 3.28 -10.39
#